data_AF-A0A951YXK3-F1
#
_entry.id   AF-A0A951YXK3-F1
#
_cell.length_a   1.000
_cell.length_b   1.000
_cell.length_c   1.000
_cell.angle_alpha   90.00
_cell.angle_beta   90.00
_cell.angle_gamma   90.00
#
_symmetry.space_group_name_H-M   'P 1'
#
loop_
_entity.id
_entity.type
_entity.pdbx_description
1 polymer ?
#
loop_
_entity_poly.entity_id
_entity_poly.type
_entity_poly.pdbx_seq_one_letter_code
_entity_poly.pdbx_strand_id
1 'polypeptide(L)' 'MNSNDAALQVAEAVRDACREAVVEAWEDAGVQGLCVEGRCEVAVGAIERIALKSIVERVLAERGAAPEAG' A
#
# COMPACT_ATOMS: atom_id res chain seq x y z
N MET A 1 -19.20 4.24 -15.83
CA MET A 1 -17.99 3.66 -15.21
C MET A 1 -18.42 2.97 -13.92
N ASN A 2 -18.21 1.66 -13.78
CA ASN A 2 -18.83 0.87 -12.71
C ASN A 2 -18.09 1.04 -11.38
N SER A 3 -18.83 1.08 -10.27
CA SER A 3 -18.27 1.14 -8.91
C SER A 3 -17.30 -0.01 -8.59
N ASN A 4 -17.40 -1.13 -9.31
CA ASN A 4 -16.46 -2.26 -9.21
C ASN A 4 -15.04 -1.91 -9.69
N ASP A 5 -14.89 -1.05 -10.70
CA ASP A 5 -13.56 -0.66 -11.18
C ASP A 5 -12.87 0.24 -10.14
N ALA A 6 -13.64 1.10 -9.47
CA ALA A 6 -13.14 1.96 -8.42
C ALA A 6 -12.69 1.13 -7.21
N ALA A 7 -13.50 0.15 -6.80
CA ALA A 7 -13.13 -0.79 -5.76
C ALA A 7 -11.87 -1.60 -6.13
N LEU A 8 -11.76 -2.04 -7.38
CA LEU A 8 -10.60 -2.81 -7.86
C LEU A 8 -9.31 -1.99 -7.83
N GLN A 9 -9.34 -0.74 -8.30
CA GLN A 9 -8.16 0.14 -8.26
C GLN A 9 -7.73 0.49 -6.84
N VAL A 10 -8.68 0.69 -5.93
CA VAL A 10 -8.36 0.87 -4.51
C VAL A 10 -7.69 -0.40 -3.95
N ALA A 11 -8.22 -1.58 -4.26
CA ALA A 11 -7.65 -2.85 -3.79
C ALA A 11 -6.24 -3.10 -4.37
N GLU A 12 -6.00 -2.73 -5.62
CA GLU A 12 -4.68 -2.74 -6.25
C GLU A 12 -3.70 -1.80 -5.53
N ALA A 13 -4.08 -0.54 -5.33
CA ALA A 13 -3.24 0.43 -4.63
C ALA A 13 -2.92 0.00 -3.19
N VAL A 14 -3.88 -0.60 -2.47
CA VAL A 14 -3.65 -1.15 -1.13
C VAL A 14 -2.67 -2.32 -1.18
N ARG A 15 -2.82 -3.25 -2.12
CA ARG A 15 -1.92 -4.39 -2.29
C ARG A 15 -0.50 -3.96 -2.63
N ASP A 16 -0.34 -2.95 -3.47
CA ASP A 16 0.97 -2.40 -3.82
C ASP A 16 1.62 -1.73 -2.61
N ALA A 17 0.87 -0.93 -1.85
CA ALA A 17 1.36 -0.33 -0.60
C ALA A 17 1.77 -1.40 0.44
N CYS A 18 1.02 -2.51 0.56
CA CYS A 18 1.41 -3.64 1.40
C CYS A 18 2.73 -4.27 0.94
N ARG A 19 2.90 -4.48 -0.37
CA ARG A 19 4.13 -5.04 -0.93
C ARG A 19 5.33 -4.14 -0.64
N GLU A 20 5.20 -2.84 -0.90
CA GLU A 20 6.26 -1.86 -0.69
C GLU A 20 6.66 -1.81 0.79
N ALA A 21 5.69 -1.66 1.70
CA ALA A 21 5.93 -1.60 3.13
C ALA A 21 6.63 -2.87 3.67
N VAL A 22 6.24 -4.05 3.21
CA VAL A 22 6.88 -5.32 3.61
C VAL A 22 8.32 -5.38 3.15
N VAL A 23 8.60 -5.04 1.88
CA VAL A 23 9.95 -5.12 1.32
C VAL A 23 10.87 -4.15 2.03
N GLU A 24 10.45 -2.89 2.17
CA GLU A 24 11.22 -1.85 2.86
C GLU A 24 11.54 -2.25 4.30
N ALA A 25 10.52 -2.66 5.06
CA ALA A 25 10.68 -3.02 6.46
C ALA A 25 11.55 -4.28 6.65
N TRP A 26 11.44 -5.25 5.75
CA TRP A 26 12.27 -6.46 5.78
C TRP A 26 13.75 -6.16 5.49
N GLU A 27 14.01 -5.33 4.48
CA GLU A 27 15.36 -4.93 4.10
C GLU A 27 16.02 -4.08 5.18
N ASP A 28 15.29 -3.09 5.72
CA ASP A 28 15.77 -2.23 6.81
C ASP A 28 16.05 -3.04 8.09
N ALA A 29 15.12 -3.90 8.52
CA ALA A 29 15.34 -4.85 9.61
C ALA A 29 16.60 -5.70 9.39
N GLY A 30 16.89 -6.00 8.12
CA GLY A 30 18.10 -6.71 7.75
C GLY A 30 19.39 -5.91 7.88
N VAL A 31 19.36 -4.63 7.51
CA VAL A 31 20.45 -3.68 7.76
C VAL A 31 20.70 -3.52 9.25
N GLN A 32 19.65 -3.54 10.07
CA GLN A 32 19.73 -3.51 11.53
C GLN A 32 20.25 -4.82 12.16
N GLY A 33 20.49 -5.86 11.36
CA GLY A 33 21.05 -7.13 11.83
C GLY A 33 20.04 -8.08 12.48
N LEU A 34 18.73 -7.85 12.30
CA LEU A 34 17.71 -8.74 12.82
C LEU A 34 17.76 -10.11 12.15
N CYS A 35 17.46 -11.15 12.93
CA CYS A 35 17.25 -12.51 12.44
C CYS A 35 15.98 -12.58 11.57
N VAL A 36 15.79 -13.70 10.89
CA VAL A 36 14.63 -13.93 10.00
C VAL A 36 13.30 -13.71 10.71
N GLU A 37 13.15 -14.18 11.95
CA GLU A 37 11.93 -14.00 12.75
C GLU A 37 11.68 -12.52 13.09
N GLY A 38 12.71 -11.81 13.55
CA GLY A 38 12.62 -10.38 13.84
C GLY A 38 12.31 -9.54 12.60
N ARG A 39 12.88 -9.89 11.44
CA ARG A 39 12.53 -9.25 10.16
C ARG A 39 11.08 -9.50 9.79
N CYS A 40 10.57 -10.71 10.03
CA CYS A 40 9.18 -11.07 9.77
C CYS A 40 8.23 -10.24 10.64
N GLU A 41 8.50 -10.12 11.93
CA GLU A 41 7.69 -9.32 12.87
C GLU A 41 7.65 -7.85 12.44
N VAL A 42 8.79 -7.26 12.08
CA VAL A 42 8.87 -5.88 11.61
C VAL A 42 8.09 -5.69 10.30
N ALA A 43 8.22 -6.61 9.35
CA ALA A 43 7.50 -6.56 8.07
C ALA A 43 5.97 -6.69 8.23
N VAL A 44 5.50 -7.58 9.12
CA VAL A 44 4.07 -7.70 9.43
C VAL A 44 3.57 -6.43 10.10
N GLY A 45 4.31 -5.91 11.08
CA GLY A 45 3.96 -4.64 11.73
C GLY A 45 3.95 -3.46 10.76
N ALA A 46 4.72 -3.48 9.67
CA ALA A 46 4.67 -2.45 8.64
C ALA A 46 3.33 -2.45 7.89
N ILE A 47 2.79 -3.63 7.56
CA ILE A 47 1.44 -3.76 6.96
C ILE A 47 0.38 -3.17 7.89
N GLU A 48 0.43 -3.48 9.19
CA GLU A 48 -0.56 -3.02 10.17
C GLU A 48 -0.60 -1.49 10.33
N ARG A 49 0.49 -0.80 9.98
CA ARG A 49 0.61 0.67 10.08
C ARG A 49 0.20 1.40 8.80
N ILE A 50 -0.17 0.69 7.73
CA ILE A 50 -0.57 1.31 6.47
C ILE A 50 -1.81 2.21 6.68
N ALA A 51 -1.68 3.47 6.28
CA ALA A 51 -2.76 4.44 6.32
C ALA A 51 -3.78 4.20 5.20
N LEU A 52 -4.61 3.16 5.32
CA LEU A 52 -5.58 2.75 4.31
C LEU A 52 -6.50 3.90 3.86
N LYS A 53 -6.95 4.74 4.82
CA LYS A 53 -7.81 5.89 4.53
C LYS A 53 -7.17 6.84 3.51
N SER A 54 -5.90 7.16 3.67
CA SER A 54 -5.16 8.04 2.77
C SER A 54 -5.00 7.44 1.37
N ILE A 55 -4.83 6.12 1.26
CA ILE A 55 -4.75 5.42 -0.02
C ILE A 55 -6.11 5.51 -0.76
N VAL A 56 -7.20 5.23 -0.04
CA VAL A 56 -8.55 5.29 -0.60
C VAL A 56 -8.87 6.70 -1.09
N GLU A 57 -8.64 7.72 -0.25
CA GLU A 57 -8.91 9.12 -0.58
C GLU A 57 -8.11 9.58 -1.81
N ARG A 58 -6.82 9.20 -1.89
CA ARG A 58 -5.96 9.49 -3.04
C ARG A 58 -6.49 8.88 -4.34
N VAL A 59 -6.75 7.58 -4.36
CA VAL A 59 -7.20 6.87 -5.58
C VAL A 59 -8.54 7.42 -6.07
N LEU A 60 -9.47 7.72 -5.16
CA LEU A 60 -10.76 8.30 -5.52
C LEU A 60 -10.62 9.74 -6.05
N ALA A 61 -9.71 10.54 -5.48
CA ALA A 61 -9.42 11.89 -5.96
C ALA A 61 -8.77 11.88 -7.35
N GLU A 62 -7.80 11.00 -7.59
CA GLU A 62 -7.12 10.84 -8.89
C GLU A 62 -8.10 10.43 -10.01
N ARG A 63 -9.07 9.57 -9.69
CA ARG A 63 -10.16 9.22 -10.61
C ARG A 63 -11.06 10.41 -10.95
N GLY A 64 -11.38 11.25 -9.96
CA GLY A 64 -12.21 12.44 -10.16
C GLY A 64 -11.47 13.58 -10.89
N ALA A 65 -10.13 13.54 -10.92
CA ALA A 65 -9.29 14.55 -11.56
C ALA A 65 -8.90 14.22 -13.00
N ALA A 66 -9.33 13.09 -13.56
CA ALA A 66 -9.09 12.75 -14.96
C ALA A 66 -9.75 13.83 -15.86
N PRO A 67 -8.99 14.50 -16.76
CA PRO A 67 -9.56 15.53 -17.60
C PRO A 67 -10.55 14.91 -18.59
N GLU A 68 -11.73 15.51 -18.68
CA GLU A 68 -12.68 15.36 -19.77
C GLU A 68 -11.95 15.70 -21.09
N ALA A 69 -11.33 14.71 -21.73
CA ALA A 69 -10.72 14.87 -23.05
C ALA A 69 -11.86 14.92 -24.08
N GLY A 70 -12.14 16.14 -24.56
CA GLY A 70 -13.08 16.43 -25.65
C GLY A 70 -12.56 16.00 -27.02
#